data_AF-A0A9D4CE43-F1
#
_entry.id   AF-A0A9D4CE43-F1
#
_cell.length_a   1.000
_cell.length_b   1.000
_cell.length_c   1.000
_cell.angle_alpha   90.00
_cell.angle_beta   90.00
_cell.angle_gamma   90.00
#
_symmetry.space_group_name_H-M   'P 1'
#
loop_
_entity.id
_entity.type
_entity.pdbx_description
1 polymer ?
#
loop_
_entity_poly.entity_id
_entity_poly.type
_entity_poly.pdbx_seq_one_letter_code
_entity_poly.pdbx_strand_id
1 'polypeptide(L)'
;MAENSVEPTIRDLMTLLQNVSGRLEAREKKMGVIENIEKRMGAIEQDMNKLWVAIEDTVKKVDKRVTRIEDKVDGADIHAAQLSERVQELEKERNTLRDNVSYLKSQSMRNNLIFVGVTEDNSTGNEAPEVTEVKLRQHLKDAFKIADDVVNSIKFERVHRSPGHRYQVK
;
A
#
# COMPACT_ATOMS: atom_id res chain seq x y z
N MET A 1 -2.42 -25.49 -104.34
CA MET A 1 -2.92 -24.11 -104.19
C MET A 1 -1.96 -23.40 -103.28
N ALA A 2 -1.00 -22.68 -103.86
CA ALA A 2 -0.02 -21.91 -103.10
C ALA A 2 -0.70 -20.58 -102.70
N GLU A 3 -0.74 -20.28 -101.41
CA GLU A 3 -1.16 -18.98 -100.92
C GLU A 3 -0.26 -17.90 -101.53
N ASN A 4 -0.83 -17.01 -102.32
CA ASN A 4 -0.18 -15.79 -102.77
C ASN A 4 0.07 -14.91 -101.53
N SER A 5 1.26 -15.04 -100.96
CA SER A 5 1.82 -14.08 -100.00
C SER A 5 1.96 -12.73 -100.70
N VAL A 6 1.00 -11.83 -100.49
CA VAL A 6 1.10 -10.43 -100.92
C VAL A 6 2.28 -9.80 -100.18
N GLU A 7 3.29 -9.35 -100.92
CA GLU A 7 4.44 -8.67 -100.32
C GLU A 7 3.99 -7.36 -99.68
N PRO A 8 4.42 -7.09 -98.43
CA PRO A 8 4.02 -5.88 -97.71
C PRO A 8 4.54 -4.64 -98.44
N THR A 9 3.68 -3.62 -98.57
CA THR A 9 4.09 -2.36 -99.17
C THR A 9 4.93 -1.53 -98.18
N ILE A 10 5.71 -0.57 -98.70
CA ILE A 10 6.49 0.37 -97.89
C ILE A 10 5.60 1.10 -96.85
N ARG A 11 4.34 1.36 -97.18
CA ARG A 11 3.36 1.97 -96.27
C ARG A 11 3.00 1.05 -95.10
N ASP A 12 2.86 -0.26 -95.34
CA ASP A 12 2.59 -1.24 -94.29
C ASP A 12 3.78 -1.34 -93.32
N LEU A 13 5.00 -1.36 -93.86
CA LEU A 13 6.24 -1.35 -93.08
C LEU A 13 6.39 -0.08 -92.23
N MET A 14 6.10 1.10 -92.80
CA MET A 14 6.11 2.38 -92.07
C MET A 14 5.12 2.39 -90.91
N THR A 15 3.89 1.91 -91.13
CA THR A 15 2.86 1.84 -90.08
C THR A 15 3.29 0.92 -88.94
N LEU A 16 3.90 -0.21 -89.28
CA LEU A 16 4.39 -1.19 -88.32
C LEU A 16 5.56 -0.63 -87.48
N LEU A 17 6.49 0.08 -88.12
CA LEU A 17 7.59 0.79 -87.43
C LEU A 17 7.06 1.85 -86.47
N GLN A 18 6.03 2.61 -86.87
CA GLN A 18 5.43 3.65 -86.03
C GLN A 18 4.74 3.06 -84.79
N ASN A 19 4.06 1.93 -84.95
CA ASN A 19 3.51 1.16 -83.83
C ASN A 19 4.60 0.61 -82.90
N VAL A 20 5.68 0.07 -83.45
CA VAL A 20 6.82 -0.43 -82.65
C VAL A 20 7.44 0.71 -81.85
N SER A 21 7.66 1.87 -82.47
CA SER A 21 8.19 3.07 -81.82
C SER A 21 7.30 3.52 -80.66
N GLY A 22 5.98 3.63 -80.86
CA GLY A 22 5.05 4.00 -79.77
C GLY A 22 5.02 2.99 -78.62
N ARG A 23 5.14 1.68 -78.90
CA ARG A 23 5.27 0.65 -77.87
C ARG A 23 6.59 0.75 -77.10
N LEU A 24 7.68 1.12 -77.77
CA LEU A 24 8.98 1.32 -77.16
C LEU A 24 8.93 2.49 -76.16
N GLU A 25 8.39 3.64 -76.59
CA GLU A 25 8.20 4.82 -75.71
C GLU A 25 7.34 4.50 -74.48
N ALA A 26 6.24 3.75 -74.68
CA ALA A 26 5.38 3.34 -73.57
C ALA A 26 6.11 2.41 -72.58
N ARG A 27 7.00 1.54 -73.08
CA ARG A 27 7.83 0.66 -72.25
C ARG A 27 8.87 1.45 -71.46
N GLU A 28 9.49 2.45 -72.08
CA GLU A 28 10.48 3.32 -71.44
C GLU A 28 9.86 4.13 -70.29
N LYS A 29 8.65 4.67 -70.48
CA LYS A 29 7.88 5.30 -69.40
C LYS A 29 7.59 4.34 -68.24
N LYS A 30 7.19 3.10 -68.55
CA LYS A 30 6.94 2.07 -67.52
C LYS A 30 8.23 1.71 -66.77
N MET A 31 9.37 1.66 -67.46
CA MET A 31 10.68 1.38 -66.85
C MET A 31 11.05 2.45 -65.82
N GLY A 32 10.87 3.73 -66.14
CA GLY A 32 11.11 4.81 -65.17
C GLY A 32 10.19 4.76 -63.93
N VAL A 33 8.94 4.29 -64.08
CA VAL A 33 8.04 4.05 -62.94
C VAL A 33 8.54 2.89 -62.07
N ILE A 34 9.00 1.81 -62.68
CA ILE A 34 9.55 0.63 -61.96
C ILE A 34 10.79 1.03 -61.16
N GLU A 35 11.72 1.77 -61.75
CA GLU A 35 12.92 2.27 -61.05
C GLU A 35 12.56 3.15 -59.83
N ASN A 36 11.51 3.95 -59.93
CA ASN A 36 11.03 4.75 -58.80
C ASN A 36 10.42 3.87 -57.70
N ILE A 37 9.63 2.85 -58.07
CA ILE A 37 9.08 1.89 -57.10
C ILE A 37 10.22 1.14 -56.38
N GLU A 38 11.25 0.70 -57.11
CA GLU A 38 12.41 0.01 -56.55
C GLU A 38 13.14 0.87 -55.51
N LYS A 39 13.39 2.14 -55.84
CA LYS A 39 13.99 3.11 -54.88
C LYS A 39 13.14 3.28 -53.62
N ARG A 40 11.81 3.38 -53.78
CA ARG A 40 10.88 3.50 -52.64
C ARG A 40 10.83 2.23 -51.80
N MET A 41 10.86 1.06 -52.43
CA MET A 41 10.94 -0.23 -51.73
C MET A 41 12.21 -0.32 -50.88
N GLY A 42 13.37 0.03 -51.45
CA GLY A 42 14.64 0.04 -50.70
C GLY A 42 14.62 0.99 -49.50
N ALA A 43 13.98 2.16 -49.62
CA ALA A 43 13.80 3.07 -48.50
C ALA A 43 12.89 2.48 -47.40
N ILE A 44 11.79 1.82 -47.78
CA ILE A 44 10.88 1.14 -46.84
C ILE A 44 11.60 0.01 -46.10
N GLU A 45 12.39 -0.81 -46.80
CA GLU A 45 13.17 -1.88 -46.18
C GLU A 45 14.18 -1.35 -45.14
N GLN A 46 14.85 -0.24 -45.46
CA GLN A 46 15.76 0.41 -44.51
C GLN A 46 15.02 0.90 -43.26
N ASP A 47 13.85 1.52 -43.42
CA ASP A 47 13.08 2.03 -42.30
C ASP A 47 12.46 0.90 -41.47
N MET A 48 12.02 -0.19 -42.10
CA MET A 48 11.58 -1.40 -41.40
C MET A 48 12.70 -1.99 -40.54
N ASN A 49 13.92 -2.06 -41.05
CA ASN A 49 15.06 -2.56 -40.28
C ASN A 49 15.38 -1.67 -39.07
N LYS A 50 15.31 -0.34 -39.23
CA LYS A 50 15.49 0.60 -38.09
C LYS A 50 14.41 0.41 -37.03
N LEU A 51 13.15 0.27 -37.45
CA LEU A 51 12.03 0.04 -36.53
C LEU A 51 12.18 -1.29 -35.80
N TRP A 52 12.61 -2.34 -36.49
CA TRP A 52 12.86 -3.65 -35.89
C TRP A 52 13.89 -3.58 -34.76
N VAL A 53 15.04 -2.95 -35.01
CA VAL A 53 16.08 -2.75 -34.00
C VAL A 53 15.57 -1.94 -32.81
N ALA A 54 14.82 -0.86 -33.07
CA ALA A 54 14.26 -0.02 -32.01
C ALA A 54 13.25 -0.79 -31.12
N ILE A 55 12.44 -1.66 -31.72
CA ILE A 55 11.51 -2.54 -31.00
C ILE A 55 12.29 -3.53 -30.14
N GLU A 56 13.29 -4.20 -30.70
CA GLU A 56 14.10 -5.20 -29.98
C GLU A 56 14.81 -4.58 -28.77
N ASP A 57 15.39 -3.39 -28.93
CA ASP A 57 16.01 -2.64 -27.84
C ASP A 57 15.01 -2.23 -26.76
N THR A 58 13.79 -1.84 -27.17
CA THR A 58 12.73 -1.47 -26.24
C THR A 58 12.27 -2.68 -25.44
N VAL A 59 12.06 -3.83 -26.10
CA VAL A 59 11.72 -5.10 -25.45
C VAL A 59 12.79 -5.48 -24.43
N LYS A 60 14.07 -5.45 -24.80
CA LYS A 60 15.19 -5.73 -23.86
C LYS A 60 15.21 -4.77 -22.65
N LYS A 61 14.88 -3.50 -22.84
CA LYS A 61 14.80 -2.52 -21.74
C LYS A 61 13.61 -2.78 -20.83
N VAL A 62 12.45 -3.13 -21.41
CA VAL A 62 11.24 -3.46 -20.65
C VAL A 62 11.46 -4.72 -19.82
N ASP A 63 12.03 -5.76 -20.41
CA ASP A 63 12.33 -7.03 -19.73
C ASP A 63 13.23 -6.81 -18.50
N LYS A 64 14.34 -6.08 -18.65
CA LYS A 64 15.22 -5.68 -17.53
C LYS A 64 14.55 -4.82 -16.46
N ARG A 65 13.48 -4.09 -16.80
CA ARG A 65 12.71 -3.31 -15.83
C ARG A 65 11.71 -4.19 -15.10
N VAL A 66 11.09 -5.14 -15.80
CA VAL A 66 10.14 -6.12 -15.23
C VAL A 66 10.88 -6.98 -14.20
N THR A 67 12.01 -7.59 -14.54
CA THR A 67 12.78 -8.41 -13.58
C THR A 67 13.17 -7.62 -12.33
N ARG A 68 13.60 -6.36 -12.48
CA ARG A 68 13.92 -5.49 -11.34
C ARG A 68 12.72 -5.10 -10.49
N ILE A 69 11.52 -5.09 -11.07
CA ILE A 69 10.29 -4.85 -10.33
C ILE A 69 9.91 -6.12 -9.59
N GLU A 70 10.00 -7.30 -10.22
CA GLU A 70 9.77 -8.60 -9.58
C GLU A 70 10.67 -8.79 -8.37
N ASP A 71 11.99 -8.57 -8.50
CA ASP A 71 12.95 -8.65 -7.38
C ASP A 71 12.55 -7.73 -6.20
N LYS A 72 12.03 -6.53 -6.50
CA LYS A 72 11.59 -5.57 -5.48
C LYS A 72 10.28 -5.98 -4.82
N VAL A 73 9.37 -6.58 -5.58
CA VAL A 73 8.10 -7.09 -5.07
C VAL A 73 8.38 -8.26 -4.12
N ASP A 74 9.21 -9.20 -4.53
CA ASP A 74 9.61 -10.33 -3.68
C ASP A 74 10.28 -9.85 -2.38
N GLY A 75 11.18 -8.85 -2.49
CA GLY A 75 11.79 -8.21 -1.32
C GLY A 75 10.76 -7.54 -0.42
N ALA A 76 9.78 -6.82 -0.97
CA ALA A 76 8.73 -6.18 -0.19
C ALA A 76 7.85 -7.21 0.54
N ASP A 77 7.52 -8.34 -0.11
CA ASP A 77 6.73 -9.41 0.49
C ASP A 77 7.44 -10.08 1.68
N ILE A 78 8.75 -10.32 1.56
CA ILE A 78 9.57 -10.82 2.67
C ILE A 78 9.55 -9.84 3.85
N HIS A 79 9.76 -8.55 3.58
CA HIS A 79 9.76 -7.52 4.62
C HIS A 79 8.38 -7.38 5.28
N ALA A 80 7.29 -7.49 4.52
CA ALA A 80 5.93 -7.45 5.05
C ALA A 80 5.66 -8.64 5.97
N ALA A 81 6.11 -9.85 5.60
CA ALA A 81 5.99 -11.04 6.43
C ALA A 81 6.74 -10.87 7.77
N GLN A 82 8.00 -10.41 7.73
CA GLN A 82 8.80 -10.16 8.93
C GLN A 82 8.17 -9.10 9.84
N LEU A 83 7.63 -8.03 9.26
CA LEU A 83 6.96 -6.99 10.04
C LEU A 83 5.68 -7.52 10.70
N SER A 84 4.91 -8.34 9.97
CA SER A 84 3.70 -8.98 10.51
C SER A 84 4.04 -9.90 11.69
N GLU A 85 5.09 -10.71 11.59
CA GLU A 85 5.56 -11.57 12.69
C GLU A 85 5.93 -10.73 13.92
N ARG A 86 6.72 -9.67 13.73
CA ARG A 86 7.14 -8.78 14.82
C ARG A 86 5.97 -8.06 15.48
N VAL A 87 4.94 -7.69 14.73
CA VAL A 87 3.71 -7.11 15.28
C VAL A 87 3.00 -8.12 16.20
N GLN A 88 2.87 -9.38 15.77
CA GLN A 88 2.26 -10.43 16.58
C GLN A 88 3.02 -10.69 17.89
N GLU A 89 4.36 -10.69 17.84
CA GLU A 89 5.21 -10.80 19.03
C GLU A 89 4.96 -9.64 20.00
N LEU A 90 4.97 -8.40 19.50
CA LEU A 90 4.73 -7.22 20.33
C LEU A 90 3.32 -7.22 20.93
N GLU A 91 2.31 -7.68 20.20
CA GLU A 91 0.95 -7.81 20.73
C GLU A 91 0.88 -8.81 21.89
N LYS A 92 1.60 -9.93 21.77
CA LYS A 92 1.70 -10.95 22.82
C LYS A 92 2.43 -10.41 24.06
N GLU A 93 3.54 -9.70 23.88
CA GLU A 93 4.26 -9.04 24.97
C GLU A 93 3.39 -7.99 25.65
N ARG A 94 2.68 -7.17 24.87
CA ARG A 94 1.76 -6.15 25.40
C ARG A 94 0.64 -6.78 26.23
N ASN A 95 0.06 -7.88 25.78
CA ASN A 95 -0.96 -8.60 26.54
C ASN A 95 -0.39 -9.15 27.86
N THR A 96 0.80 -9.74 27.81
CA THR A 96 1.50 -10.25 29.00
C THR A 96 1.80 -9.15 30.01
N LEU A 97 2.30 -8.00 29.53
CA LEU A 97 2.54 -6.81 30.35
C LEU A 97 1.25 -6.28 30.97
N ARG A 98 0.16 -6.22 30.20
CA ARG A 98 -1.15 -5.80 30.71
C ARG A 98 -1.63 -6.69 31.85
N ASP A 99 -1.50 -8.01 31.69
CA ASP A 99 -1.91 -8.97 32.70
C ASP A 99 -1.05 -8.86 33.96
N ASN A 100 0.27 -8.71 33.80
CA ASN A 100 1.20 -8.49 34.91
C ASN A 100 0.90 -7.20 35.68
N VAL A 101 0.62 -6.10 34.98
CA VAL A 101 0.22 -4.83 35.61
C VAL A 101 -1.10 -4.97 36.36
N SER A 102 -2.09 -5.63 35.77
CA SER A 102 -3.38 -5.89 36.42
C SER A 102 -3.21 -6.73 37.69
N TYR A 103 -2.38 -7.78 37.61
CA TYR A 103 -2.07 -8.65 38.73
C TYR A 103 -1.37 -7.88 39.86
N LEU A 104 -0.31 -7.13 39.55
CA LEU A 104 0.42 -6.32 40.53
C LEU A 104 -0.47 -5.25 41.16
N LYS A 105 -1.33 -4.59 40.38
CA LYS A 105 -2.30 -3.62 40.89
C LYS A 105 -3.28 -4.29 41.85
N SER A 106 -3.81 -5.46 41.50
CA SER A 106 -4.72 -6.23 42.36
C SER A 106 -4.04 -6.63 43.67
N GLN A 107 -2.79 -7.06 43.60
CA GLN A 107 -2.02 -7.44 44.79
C GLN A 107 -1.69 -6.23 45.67
N SER A 108 -1.33 -5.09 45.07
CA SER A 108 -1.05 -3.85 45.80
C SER A 108 -2.30 -3.26 46.44
N MET A 109 -3.46 -3.35 45.78
CA MET A 109 -4.72 -2.83 46.31
C MET A 109 -5.46 -3.82 47.21
N ARG A 110 -4.96 -5.06 47.39
CA ARG A 110 -5.65 -6.13 48.12
C ARG A 110 -6.06 -5.75 49.54
N ASN A 111 -5.23 -4.97 50.23
CA ASN A 111 -5.48 -4.54 51.60
C ASN A 111 -6.17 -3.17 51.68
N ASN A 112 -6.49 -2.55 50.55
CA ASN A 112 -7.13 -1.25 50.51
C ASN A 112 -8.64 -1.44 50.55
N LEU A 113 -9.30 -0.76 51.49
CA LEU A 113 -10.74 -0.66 51.55
C LEU A 113 -11.20 0.70 51.03
N ILE A 114 -12.28 0.71 50.27
CA ILE A 114 -12.90 1.94 49.76
C ILE A 114 -14.18 2.18 50.54
N PHE A 115 -14.25 3.31 51.23
CA PHE A 115 -15.44 3.77 51.94
C PHE A 115 -16.11 4.89 51.14
N VAL A 116 -17.42 4.79 50.98
CA VAL A 116 -18.23 5.77 50.24
C VAL A 116 -19.25 6.37 51.21
N GLY A 117 -19.60 7.65 51.04
CA GLY A 117 -20.58 8.33 51.90
C GLY A 117 -19.98 8.88 53.21
N VAL A 118 -18.66 8.94 53.34
CA VAL A 118 -17.98 9.63 54.44
C VAL A 118 -18.03 11.14 54.19
N THR A 119 -18.67 11.89 55.07
CA THR A 119 -18.84 13.35 54.95
C THR A 119 -17.51 14.07 54.76
N GLU A 120 -17.48 15.07 53.86
CA GLU A 120 -16.31 15.89 53.55
C GLU A 120 -16.46 17.29 54.15
N ASP A 121 -15.36 17.91 54.58
CA ASP A 121 -15.37 19.33 54.93
C ASP A 121 -15.21 20.14 53.65
N ASN A 122 -16.31 20.77 53.21
CA ASN A 122 -16.38 21.55 51.97
C ASN A 122 -15.51 22.82 51.95
N SER A 123 -14.79 23.13 53.04
CA SER A 123 -14.03 24.38 53.22
C SER A 123 -12.60 24.32 52.68
N THR A 124 -12.03 23.14 52.48
CA THR A 124 -10.67 22.98 51.94
C THR A 124 -10.66 21.74 51.05
N GLY A 125 -10.52 21.92 49.73
CA GLY A 125 -10.52 20.83 48.73
C GLY A 125 -9.40 19.80 48.85
N ASN A 126 -8.65 19.80 49.97
CA ASN A 126 -7.69 18.78 50.38
C ASN A 126 -7.78 18.63 51.90
N GLU A 127 -8.58 17.69 52.36
CA GLU A 127 -8.61 17.28 53.77
C GLU A 127 -7.31 16.57 54.13
N ALA A 128 -6.70 16.92 55.26
CA ALA A 128 -5.48 16.26 55.73
C ALA A 128 -5.76 14.78 56.08
N PRO A 129 -4.78 13.87 55.92
CA PRO A 129 -4.93 12.45 56.22
C PRO A 129 -5.47 12.18 57.64
N GLU A 130 -5.01 12.95 58.63
CA GLU A 130 -5.38 12.78 60.03
C GLU A 130 -6.86 13.09 60.27
N VAL A 131 -7.38 14.14 59.64
CA VAL A 131 -8.80 14.51 59.73
C VAL A 131 -9.67 13.48 59.02
N THR A 132 -9.19 12.98 57.86
CA THR A 132 -9.87 11.92 57.11
C THR A 132 -9.99 10.64 57.93
N GLU A 133 -8.93 10.25 58.65
CA GLU A 133 -8.95 9.07 59.52
C GLU A 133 -9.95 9.22 60.67
N VAL A 134 -9.98 10.38 61.34
CA VAL A 134 -10.94 10.63 62.44
C VAL A 134 -12.38 10.50 61.93
N LYS A 135 -12.70 11.07 60.78
CA LYS A 135 -14.03 10.94 60.16
C LYS A 135 -14.35 9.52 59.73
N LEU A 136 -13.38 8.78 59.22
CA LEU A 136 -13.56 7.37 58.89
C LEU A 136 -13.87 6.54 60.15
N ARG A 137 -13.13 6.75 61.24
CA ARG A 137 -13.39 6.07 62.52
C ARG A 137 -14.79 6.41 63.05
N GLN A 138 -15.20 7.66 62.98
CA GLN A 138 -16.56 8.07 63.37
C GLN A 138 -17.62 7.42 62.47
N HIS A 139 -17.38 7.38 61.15
CA HIS A 139 -18.27 6.72 60.20
C HIS A 139 -18.42 5.21 60.48
N LEU A 140 -17.34 4.52 60.88
CA LEU A 140 -17.41 3.11 61.30
C LEU A 140 -18.28 2.89 62.54
N LYS A 141 -18.27 3.84 63.48
CA LYS A 141 -19.14 3.79 64.67
C LYS A 141 -20.59 4.09 64.31
N ASP A 142 -20.82 5.13 63.51
CA ASP A 142 -22.15 5.64 63.26
C ASP A 142 -22.92 4.83 62.23
N ALA A 143 -22.29 4.51 61.08
CA ALA A 143 -22.93 3.81 59.98
C ALA A 143 -22.86 2.29 60.16
N PHE A 144 -21.72 1.76 60.60
CA PHE A 144 -21.50 0.31 60.74
C PHE A 144 -21.74 -0.23 62.15
N LYS A 145 -21.97 0.64 63.15
CA LYS A 145 -22.23 0.25 64.55
C LYS A 145 -21.13 -0.61 65.17
N ILE A 146 -19.88 -0.40 64.76
CA ILE A 146 -18.72 -1.08 65.33
C ILE A 146 -18.40 -0.48 66.71
N ALA A 147 -18.12 -1.33 67.70
CA ALA A 147 -17.81 -0.91 69.06
C ALA A 147 -16.54 -0.05 69.15
N ASP A 148 -16.51 0.89 70.09
CA ASP A 148 -15.44 1.90 70.23
C ASP A 148 -14.06 1.29 70.44
N ASP A 149 -13.97 0.26 71.28
CA ASP A 149 -12.76 -0.49 71.57
C ASP A 149 -12.20 -1.17 70.32
N VAL A 150 -13.08 -1.77 69.51
CA VAL A 150 -12.71 -2.41 68.24
C VAL A 150 -12.23 -1.37 67.24
N VAL A 151 -12.96 -0.27 67.03
CA VAL A 151 -12.54 0.79 66.10
C VAL A 151 -11.19 1.37 66.51
N ASN A 152 -10.98 1.66 67.79
CA ASN A 152 -9.72 2.24 68.28
C ASN A 152 -8.52 1.28 68.13
N SER A 153 -8.76 -0.04 68.10
CA SER A 153 -7.71 -1.04 67.88
C SER A 153 -7.25 -1.17 66.41
N ILE A 154 -8.03 -0.65 65.45
CA ILE A 154 -7.71 -0.71 64.02
C ILE A 154 -6.49 0.17 63.73
N LYS A 155 -5.48 -0.43 63.08
CA LYS A 155 -4.29 0.26 62.56
C LYS A 155 -4.47 0.57 61.09
N PHE A 156 -4.49 1.85 60.74
CA PHE A 156 -4.46 2.29 59.35
C PHE A 156 -3.02 2.62 58.95
N GLU A 157 -2.56 2.07 57.83
CA GLU A 157 -1.24 2.41 57.27
C GLU A 157 -1.30 3.75 56.52
N ARG A 158 -2.40 4.00 55.80
CA ARG A 158 -2.64 5.25 55.08
C ARG A 158 -4.14 5.46 54.87
N VAL A 159 -4.64 6.65 55.20
CA VAL A 159 -6.02 7.08 54.92
C VAL A 159 -5.97 8.38 54.11
N HIS A 160 -6.72 8.45 53.02
CA HIS A 160 -6.80 9.66 52.20
C HIS A 160 -8.09 9.65 51.37
N ARG A 161 -8.52 10.83 50.94
CA ARG A 161 -9.59 10.97 49.95
C ARG A 161 -9.10 10.55 48.58
N SER A 162 -9.89 9.74 47.88
CA SER A 162 -9.63 9.44 46.49
C SER A 162 -9.83 10.71 45.65
N PRO A 163 -8.89 11.12 44.79
CA PRO A 163 -9.10 12.24 43.87
C PRO A 163 -10.35 11.95 43.05
N GLY A 164 -11.32 12.87 43.07
CA GLY A 164 -12.68 12.68 42.56
C GLY A 164 -12.72 11.99 41.20
N HIS A 165 -12.86 10.66 41.22
CA HIS A 165 -13.26 9.90 40.06
C HIS A 165 -14.77 10.04 40.01
N ARG A 166 -15.27 10.84 39.07
CA ARG A 166 -16.67 10.74 38.65
C ARG A 166 -16.87 9.29 38.22
N TYR A 167 -17.47 8.48 39.09
CA TYR A 167 -18.04 7.21 38.69
C TYR A 167 -19.09 7.56 37.63
N GLN A 168 -18.73 7.41 36.35
CA GLN A 168 -19.74 7.36 35.29
C GLN A 168 -20.46 6.03 35.48
N VAL A 169 -21.57 6.09 36.21
CA VAL A 169 -22.59 5.05 36.17
C VAL A 169 -23.12 5.07 34.74
N LYS A 170 -22.96 3.96 34.02
CA LYS A 170 -23.60 3.73 32.73
C LYS A 170 -25.11 3.62 32.92
#